data_AF-A0A418D945-F1
#
_entry.id   AF-A0A418D945-F1
#
_cell.length_a   1.000
_cell.length_b   1.000
_cell.length_c   1.000
_cell.angle_alpha   90.00
_cell.angle_beta   90.00
_cell.angle_gamma   90.00
#
_symmetry.space_group_name_H-M   'P 1'
#
loop_
_entity.id
_entity.type
_entity.pdbx_description
1 polymer ?
#
loop_
_entity_poly.entity_id
_entity_poly.type
_entity_poly.pdbx_seq_one_letter_code
_entity_poly.pdbx_strand_id
1 'polypeptide(L)'
;MPNDFFGHDEVSKRVQNRREVQCAVFLRDLLDDAQRPSPFTDKQKHANFLATVAALAKDLSSTKFGASLLRVVGVIYEEQALKHLGFRNSAPAGLGLHNIAKSARKVVSKYRVVASYISAFQSVVKAAEVNYHEMKAQDNRMKDGDTSSRSGEQEQLLHQTFGSVLEIGWHCIVSDVEATIRGACFKLLKDSAVSTLQRDRRAKNLLIMGEIFQASGQPPEAGLAEILNKLLQFKQSMKPPQHTSAA
;
A
#
# COMPACT_ATOMS: atom_id res chain seq x y z
N MET A 1 0.10 10.74 -21.94
CA MET A 1 0.94 10.89 -20.73
C MET A 1 2.28 11.46 -21.18
N PRO A 2 2.88 12.44 -20.49
CA PRO A 2 4.27 12.82 -20.74
C PRO A 2 5.18 11.67 -20.27
N ASN A 3 6.13 11.27 -21.11
CA ASN A 3 6.84 9.99 -21.01
C ASN A 3 8.02 9.96 -20.01
N ASP A 4 8.36 11.07 -19.34
CA ASP A 4 9.76 11.29 -18.94
C ASP A 4 10.01 11.58 -17.44
N PHE A 5 9.06 11.33 -16.52
CA PHE A 5 9.30 11.55 -15.08
C PHE A 5 9.64 10.28 -14.27
N PHE A 6 9.12 9.11 -14.67
CA PHE A 6 9.38 7.82 -14.00
C PHE A 6 9.81 6.69 -14.95
N GLY A 7 10.35 7.04 -16.13
CA GLY A 7 11.01 6.10 -17.03
C GLY A 7 10.17 4.86 -17.37
N HIS A 8 9.29 4.97 -18.36
CA HIS A 8 8.73 3.80 -19.05
C HIS A 8 9.76 3.15 -19.98
N ASP A 9 10.98 2.97 -19.52
CA ASP A 9 11.94 2.13 -20.21
C ASP A 9 11.65 0.65 -19.91
N GLU A 10 12.11 -0.23 -20.80
CA GLU A 10 11.96 -1.68 -20.63
C GLU A 10 12.63 -2.19 -19.34
N VAL A 11 13.55 -1.42 -18.76
CA VAL A 11 14.23 -1.75 -17.51
C VAL A 11 13.27 -1.64 -16.32
N SER A 12 12.53 -0.53 -16.18
CA SER A 12 11.53 -0.32 -15.14
C SER A 12 10.46 -1.41 -15.15
N LYS A 13 9.96 -1.80 -16.33
CA LYS A 13 8.98 -2.90 -16.46
C LYS A 13 9.55 -4.23 -15.99
N ARG A 14 10.80 -4.52 -16.32
CA ARG A 14 11.48 -5.76 -15.88
C ARG A 14 11.71 -5.77 -14.38
N VAL A 15 12.12 -4.65 -13.79
CA VAL A 15 12.30 -4.52 -12.33
C VAL A 15 10.96 -4.72 -11.63
N GLN A 16 9.90 -4.07 -12.11
CA GLN A 16 8.56 -4.22 -11.55
C GLN A 16 8.06 -5.66 -11.64
N ASN A 17 8.21 -6.30 -12.80
CA ASN A 17 7.84 -7.70 -12.97
C ASN A 17 8.65 -8.64 -12.05
N ARG A 18 9.95 -8.37 -11.85
CA ARG A 18 10.78 -9.14 -10.91
C ARG A 18 10.24 -9.05 -9.48
N ARG A 19 9.87 -7.85 -9.02
CA ARG A 19 9.28 -7.65 -7.68
C ARG A 19 7.96 -8.41 -7.55
N GLU A 20 7.10 -8.31 -8.54
CA GLU A 20 5.82 -9.03 -8.58
C GLU A 20 6.00 -10.56 -8.53
N VAL A 21 6.97 -11.09 -9.28
CA VAL A 21 7.30 -12.53 -9.26
C VAL A 21 7.81 -12.96 -7.89
N GLN A 22 8.73 -12.20 -7.30
CA GLN A 22 9.26 -12.51 -5.96
C GLN A 22 8.15 -12.51 -4.90
N CYS A 23 7.29 -11.50 -4.91
CA CYS A 23 6.12 -11.45 -4.03
C CYS A 23 5.17 -12.63 -4.27
N ALA A 24 4.89 -12.98 -5.54
CA ALA A 24 4.02 -14.10 -5.87
C ALA A 24 4.59 -15.45 -5.38
N VAL A 25 5.90 -15.66 -5.48
CA VAL A 25 6.58 -16.87 -4.99
C VAL A 25 6.50 -16.96 -3.47
N PHE A 26 6.78 -15.86 -2.76
CA PHE A 26 6.67 -15.85 -1.30
C PHE A 26 5.23 -16.11 -0.84
N LEU A 27 4.25 -15.46 -1.49
CA LEU A 27 2.84 -15.70 -1.22
C LEU A 27 2.44 -17.14 -1.48
N ARG A 28 2.87 -17.71 -2.60
CA ARG A 28 2.62 -19.13 -2.90
C ARG A 28 3.13 -20.00 -1.76
N ASP A 29 4.39 -19.83 -1.37
CA ASP A 29 5.04 -20.70 -0.39
C ASP A 29 4.34 -20.63 0.97
N LEU A 30 3.88 -19.44 1.37
CA LEU A 30 3.11 -19.21 2.59
C LEU A 30 1.69 -19.79 2.52
N LEU A 31 0.99 -19.60 1.41
CA LEU A 31 -0.41 -20.01 1.26
C LEU A 31 -0.56 -21.52 1.01
N ASP A 32 0.44 -22.13 0.38
CA ASP A 32 0.49 -23.57 0.12
C ASP A 32 1.08 -24.33 1.32
N ASP A 33 1.73 -23.68 2.28
CA ASP A 33 2.32 -24.32 3.48
C ASP A 33 1.30 -25.11 4.29
N ALA A 34 0.10 -24.55 4.47
CA ALA A 34 -1.02 -25.20 5.14
C ALA A 34 -1.46 -26.53 4.46
N GLN A 35 -1.03 -26.77 3.22
CA GLN A 35 -1.39 -27.95 2.43
C GLN A 35 -0.22 -28.94 2.24
N ARG A 36 0.99 -28.62 2.68
CA ARG A 36 2.12 -29.54 2.52
C ARG A 36 1.88 -30.84 3.29
N PRO A 37 2.35 -31.99 2.77
CA PRO A 37 2.40 -33.23 3.54
C PRO A 37 3.17 -32.99 4.84
N SER A 38 2.54 -33.33 5.96
CA SER A 38 3.16 -33.18 7.27
C SER A 38 2.42 -34.09 8.26
N PRO A 39 3.06 -34.47 9.38
CA PRO A 39 2.45 -35.31 10.40
C PRO A 39 1.31 -34.60 11.16
N PHE A 40 1.11 -33.30 10.93
CA PHE A 40 0.09 -32.51 11.60
C PHE A 40 -1.30 -32.73 10.99
N THR A 41 -2.33 -32.65 11.83
CA THR A 41 -3.73 -32.61 11.38
C THR A 41 -4.04 -31.33 10.62
N ASP A 42 -5.07 -31.34 9.77
CA ASP A 42 -5.48 -30.13 9.02
C ASP A 42 -5.80 -28.95 9.94
N LYS A 43 -6.37 -29.20 11.12
CA LYS A 43 -6.63 -28.18 12.13
C LYS A 43 -5.33 -27.55 12.67
N GLN A 44 -4.32 -28.37 12.92
CA GLN A 44 -3.00 -27.89 13.37
C GLN A 44 -2.28 -27.11 12.26
N LYS A 45 -2.32 -27.59 11.02
CA LYS A 45 -1.75 -26.86 9.87
C LYS A 45 -2.41 -25.48 9.70
N HIS A 46 -3.73 -25.43 9.82
CA HIS A 46 -4.47 -24.17 9.76
C HIS A 46 -4.10 -23.24 10.92
N ALA A 47 -4.00 -23.76 12.15
CA ALA A 47 -3.58 -22.96 13.30
C ALA A 47 -2.15 -22.42 13.13
N ASN A 48 -1.22 -23.22 12.61
CA ASN A 48 0.16 -22.80 12.34
C ASN A 48 0.22 -21.71 11.26
N PHE A 49 -0.59 -21.85 10.20
CA PHE A 49 -0.73 -20.81 9.18
C PHE A 49 -1.22 -19.50 9.80
N LEU A 50 -2.29 -19.53 10.61
CA LEU A 50 -2.80 -18.34 11.30
C LEU A 50 -1.76 -17.70 12.21
N ALA A 51 -1.03 -18.51 12.99
CA ALA A 51 0.04 -18.02 13.87
C ALA A 51 1.17 -17.36 13.08
N THR A 52 1.55 -17.96 11.94
CA THR A 52 2.59 -17.41 11.04
C THR A 52 2.14 -16.08 10.46
N VAL A 53 0.92 -15.99 9.94
CA VAL A 53 0.37 -14.75 9.38
C VAL A 53 0.21 -13.67 10.45
N ALA A 54 -0.22 -14.02 11.66
CA ALA A 54 -0.33 -13.08 12.77
C ALA A 54 1.04 -12.55 13.23
N ALA A 55 2.06 -13.41 13.27
CA ALA A 55 3.43 -13.01 13.58
C ALA A 55 3.98 -12.04 12.51
N LEU A 56 3.78 -12.35 11.23
CA LEU A 56 4.15 -11.44 10.13
C LEU A 56 3.41 -10.11 10.22
N ALA A 57 2.11 -10.13 10.52
CA ALA A 57 1.32 -8.92 10.66
C ALA A 57 1.84 -8.04 11.79
N LYS A 58 2.18 -8.63 12.94
CA LYS A 58 2.75 -7.94 14.10
C LYS A 58 4.12 -7.31 13.79
N ASP A 59 4.95 -8.03 13.04
CA ASP A 59 6.28 -7.53 12.65
C ASP A 59 6.16 -6.35 11.68
N LEU A 60 5.35 -6.51 10.63
CA LEU A 60 5.12 -5.47 9.62
C LEU A 60 4.41 -4.23 10.18
N SER A 61 3.58 -4.37 11.22
CA SER A 61 2.89 -3.25 11.88
C SER A 61 3.64 -2.66 13.08
N SER A 62 4.91 -3.04 13.28
CA SER A 62 5.75 -2.51 14.37
C SER A 62 5.99 -0.99 14.30
N THR A 63 5.77 -0.37 13.14
CA THR A 63 5.79 1.08 12.92
C THR A 63 4.43 1.55 12.41
N LYS A 64 4.03 2.81 12.62
CA LYS A 64 2.72 3.28 12.09
C LYS A 64 2.76 3.35 10.57
N PHE A 65 3.91 3.72 10.00
CA PHE A 65 4.16 3.62 8.55
C PHE A 65 3.92 2.20 8.01
N GLY A 66 4.53 1.19 8.63
CA GLY A 66 4.35 -0.21 8.26
C GLY A 66 2.90 -0.68 8.45
N ALA A 67 2.25 -0.28 9.55
CA ALA A 67 0.84 -0.60 9.80
C ALA A 67 -0.11 0.02 8.77
N SER A 68 0.18 1.24 8.30
CA SER A 68 -0.57 1.90 7.21
C SER A 68 -0.41 1.16 5.88
N LEU A 69 0.80 0.76 5.50
CA LEU A 69 1.03 -0.06 4.30
C LEU A 69 0.38 -1.45 4.42
N LEU A 70 0.47 -2.07 5.60
CA LEU A 70 -0.11 -3.38 5.87
C LEU A 70 -1.63 -3.40 5.65
N ARG A 71 -2.32 -2.32 6.06
CA ARG A 71 -3.75 -2.12 5.79
C ARG A 71 -4.04 -2.10 4.28
N VAL A 72 -3.25 -1.37 3.50
CA VAL A 72 -3.40 -1.29 2.02
C VAL A 72 -3.23 -2.69 1.41
N VAL A 73 -2.16 -3.39 1.77
CA VAL A 73 -1.90 -4.77 1.31
C VAL A 73 -3.08 -5.69 1.66
N GLY A 74 -3.57 -5.63 2.89
CA GLY A 74 -4.66 -6.48 3.35
C GLY A 74 -5.97 -6.25 2.59
N VAL A 75 -6.26 -5.01 2.18
CA VAL A 75 -7.44 -4.70 1.36
C VAL A 75 -7.31 -5.26 -0.04
N ILE A 76 -6.12 -5.12 -0.66
CA ILE A 76 -5.87 -5.68 -1.99
C ILE A 76 -5.98 -7.20 -1.95
N TYR A 77 -5.45 -7.87 -0.92
CA TYR A 77 -5.58 -9.31 -0.76
C TYR A 77 -7.04 -9.77 -0.65
N GLU A 78 -7.83 -9.13 0.21
CA GLU A 78 -9.27 -9.41 0.33
C GLU A 78 -9.98 -9.21 -1.02
N GLU A 79 -9.73 -8.09 -1.71
CA GLU A 79 -10.34 -7.77 -3.00
C GLU A 79 -9.99 -8.83 -4.07
N GLN A 80 -8.70 -9.14 -4.23
CA GLN A 80 -8.25 -10.08 -5.27
C GLN A 80 -8.74 -11.50 -5.00
N ALA A 81 -8.74 -11.91 -3.73
CA ALA A 81 -9.30 -13.20 -3.33
C ALA A 81 -10.81 -13.29 -3.64
N LEU A 82 -11.58 -12.26 -3.26
CA LEU A 82 -13.02 -12.24 -3.50
C LEU A 82 -13.36 -12.10 -4.98
N LYS A 83 -12.59 -11.35 -5.77
CA LYS A 83 -12.73 -11.32 -7.23
C LYS A 83 -12.53 -12.71 -7.83
N HIS A 84 -11.54 -13.47 -7.37
CA HIS A 84 -11.29 -14.83 -7.85
C HIS A 84 -12.42 -15.80 -7.48
N LEU A 85 -12.81 -15.81 -6.19
CA LEU A 85 -13.87 -16.68 -5.67
C LEU A 85 -15.25 -16.30 -6.24
N GLY A 86 -15.52 -14.99 -6.37
CA GLY A 86 -16.74 -14.42 -6.93
C GLY A 86 -16.86 -14.65 -8.43
N PHE A 87 -15.80 -14.44 -9.22
CA PHE A 87 -15.79 -14.76 -10.66
C PHE A 87 -16.19 -16.21 -10.94
N ARG A 88 -15.86 -17.13 -10.04
CA ARG A 88 -16.20 -18.56 -10.16
C ARG A 88 -17.60 -18.88 -9.66
N ASN A 89 -18.05 -18.22 -8.60
CA ASN A 89 -19.42 -18.36 -8.08
C ASN A 89 -20.48 -17.55 -8.86
N SER A 90 -20.05 -16.69 -9.79
CA SER A 90 -20.89 -15.89 -10.69
C SER A 90 -20.92 -16.40 -12.13
N ALA A 91 -20.29 -17.55 -12.43
CA ALA A 91 -20.57 -18.30 -13.65
C ALA A 91 -22.01 -18.86 -13.60
N PRO A 92 -22.71 -19.02 -14.75
CA PRO A 92 -24.18 -18.89 -14.88
C PRO A 92 -25.06 -19.98 -14.24
N ALA A 93 -24.53 -20.82 -13.36
CA ALA A 93 -25.29 -21.82 -12.63
C ALA A 93 -25.77 -21.25 -11.28
N GLY A 94 -26.96 -20.65 -11.28
CA GLY A 94 -27.57 -19.88 -10.17
C GLY A 94 -27.88 -20.64 -8.88
N LEU A 95 -26.88 -21.22 -8.21
CA LEU A 95 -27.08 -22.01 -6.98
C LEU A 95 -26.23 -21.54 -5.76
N GLY A 96 -25.43 -20.47 -5.87
CA GLY A 96 -24.48 -20.09 -4.81
C GLY A 96 -24.71 -18.76 -4.06
N LEU A 97 -25.70 -17.95 -4.44
CA LEU A 97 -25.73 -16.52 -4.07
C LEU A 97 -26.06 -16.21 -2.60
N HIS A 98 -26.68 -17.13 -1.85
CA HIS A 98 -27.32 -16.78 -0.57
C HIS A 98 -26.34 -16.54 0.59
N ASN A 99 -25.22 -17.28 0.65
CA ASN A 99 -24.19 -17.09 1.67
C ASN A 99 -23.14 -16.02 1.27
N ILE A 100 -22.97 -15.80 -0.04
CA ILE A 100 -22.06 -14.80 -0.61
C ILE A 100 -22.60 -13.38 -0.37
N ALA A 101 -23.92 -13.17 -0.47
CA ALA A 101 -24.54 -11.86 -0.32
C ALA A 101 -24.34 -11.21 1.08
N LYS A 102 -24.17 -12.00 2.14
CA LYS A 102 -23.93 -11.48 3.50
C LYS A 102 -22.48 -11.06 3.73
N SER A 103 -21.50 -11.81 3.21
CA SER A 103 -20.09 -11.40 3.22
C SER A 103 -19.83 -10.26 2.23
N ALA A 104 -20.42 -10.30 1.04
CA ALA A 104 -20.28 -9.26 0.03
C ALA A 104 -20.72 -7.89 0.54
N ARG A 105 -21.79 -7.79 1.34
CA ARG A 105 -22.23 -6.49 1.91
C ARG A 105 -21.22 -5.90 2.91
N LYS A 106 -20.63 -6.73 3.78
CA LYS A 106 -19.58 -6.27 4.72
C LYS A 106 -18.31 -5.86 3.98
N VAL A 107 -17.93 -6.61 2.94
CA VAL A 107 -16.78 -6.30 2.08
C VAL A 107 -17.03 -5.02 1.29
N VAL A 108 -18.18 -4.87 0.63
CA VAL A 108 -18.50 -3.70 -0.20
C VAL A 108 -18.46 -2.41 0.60
N SER A 109 -18.92 -2.42 1.86
CA SER A 109 -18.85 -1.23 2.71
C SER A 109 -17.41 -0.88 3.11
N LYS A 110 -16.60 -1.87 3.53
CA LYS A 110 -15.16 -1.68 3.83
C LYS A 110 -14.37 -1.27 2.59
N TYR A 111 -14.66 -1.89 1.45
CA TYR A 111 -14.06 -1.64 0.17
C TYR A 111 -14.41 -0.26 -0.36
N ARG A 112 -15.65 0.20 -0.21
CA ARG A 112 -16.02 1.57 -0.62
C ARG A 112 -15.24 2.62 0.16
N VAL A 113 -15.05 2.42 1.47
CA VAL A 113 -14.24 3.34 2.28
C VAL A 113 -12.79 3.35 1.78
N VAL A 114 -12.17 2.19 1.59
CA VAL A 114 -10.76 2.12 1.15
C VAL A 114 -10.57 2.50 -0.32
N ALA A 115 -11.49 2.13 -1.21
CA ALA A 115 -11.47 2.53 -2.62
C ALA A 115 -11.68 4.04 -2.77
N SER A 116 -12.50 4.66 -1.91
CA SER A 116 -12.57 6.12 -1.81
C SER A 116 -11.24 6.71 -1.35
N TYR A 117 -10.54 6.09 -0.38
CA TYR A 117 -9.18 6.50 -0.01
C TYR A 117 -8.20 6.36 -1.18
N ILE A 118 -8.20 5.23 -1.90
CA ILE A 118 -7.33 4.99 -3.07
C ILE A 118 -7.66 5.96 -4.21
N SER A 119 -8.93 6.24 -4.47
CA SER A 119 -9.36 7.16 -5.54
C SER A 119 -9.05 8.61 -5.19
N ALA A 120 -9.30 9.00 -3.93
CA ALA A 120 -8.92 10.32 -3.41
C ALA A 120 -7.40 10.51 -3.49
N PHE A 121 -6.65 9.49 -3.11
CA PHE A 121 -5.21 9.44 -3.25
C PHE A 121 -4.72 9.60 -4.69
N GLN A 122 -5.31 8.88 -5.65
CA GLN A 122 -4.96 9.04 -7.07
C GLN A 122 -5.23 10.48 -7.54
N SER A 123 -6.27 11.12 -7.01
CA SER A 123 -6.56 12.52 -7.31
C SER A 123 -5.55 13.47 -6.66
N VAL A 124 -5.09 13.18 -5.44
CA VAL A 124 -4.04 13.98 -4.76
C VAL A 124 -2.70 13.85 -5.48
N VAL A 125 -2.29 12.66 -5.92
CA VAL A 125 -1.08 12.47 -6.73
C VAL A 125 -1.14 13.27 -8.03
N LYS A 126 -2.25 13.22 -8.74
CA LYS A 126 -2.43 14.01 -9.98
C LYS A 126 -2.40 15.50 -9.71
N ALA A 127 -3.09 15.96 -8.67
CA ALA A 127 -3.08 17.38 -8.29
C ALA A 127 -1.69 17.84 -7.86
N ALA A 128 -0.96 17.00 -7.15
CA ALA A 128 0.42 17.22 -6.78
C ALA A 128 1.37 17.29 -7.97
N GLU A 129 1.20 16.42 -8.97
CA GLU A 129 1.98 16.44 -10.20
C GLU A 129 1.78 17.77 -10.93
N VAL A 130 0.52 18.24 -11.04
CA VAL A 130 0.18 19.56 -11.58
C VAL A 130 0.86 20.67 -10.78
N ASN A 131 0.72 20.66 -9.44
CA ASN A 131 1.34 21.65 -8.56
C ASN A 131 2.87 21.65 -8.67
N TYR A 132 3.50 20.48 -8.78
CA TYR A 132 4.95 20.36 -8.97
C TYR A 132 5.40 20.94 -10.31
N HIS A 133 4.67 20.67 -11.39
CA HIS A 133 4.95 21.27 -12.70
C HIS A 133 4.77 22.78 -12.70
N GLU A 134 3.74 23.30 -12.01
CA GLU A 134 3.53 24.73 -11.83
C GLU A 134 4.65 25.38 -11.01
N MET A 135 5.09 24.75 -9.92
CA MET A 135 6.17 25.24 -9.06
C MET A 135 7.52 25.22 -9.80
N LYS A 136 7.80 24.17 -10.57
CA LYS A 136 9.00 24.09 -11.43
C LYS A 136 8.97 25.14 -12.55
N ALA A 137 7.79 25.41 -13.11
CA ALA A 137 7.60 26.47 -14.08
C ALA A 137 7.72 27.87 -13.45
N GLN A 138 7.36 28.05 -12.18
CA GLN A 138 7.58 29.28 -11.42
C GLN A 138 9.05 29.47 -11.01
N ASP A 139 9.75 28.42 -10.56
CA ASP A 139 11.18 28.47 -10.22
C ASP A 139 12.04 28.84 -11.45
N ASN A 140 11.72 28.26 -12.62
CA ASN A 140 12.36 28.65 -13.88
C ASN A 140 12.08 30.10 -14.30
N ARG A 141 11.00 30.73 -13.82
CA ARG A 141 10.68 32.14 -14.05
C ARG A 141 11.32 33.07 -13.01
N MET A 142 11.59 32.58 -11.79
CA MET A 142 12.22 33.35 -10.72
C MET A 142 13.75 33.39 -10.79
N LYS A 143 14.40 32.50 -11.55
CA LYS A 143 15.86 32.52 -11.77
C LYS A 143 16.38 33.77 -12.53
N ASP A 144 15.48 34.63 -13.02
CA ASP A 144 15.80 35.95 -13.61
C ASP A 144 15.71 37.12 -12.60
N GLY A 145 15.42 36.88 -11.31
CA GLY A 145 15.21 37.93 -10.31
C GLY A 145 16.04 37.75 -9.03
N ASP A 146 16.59 38.87 -8.55
CA ASP A 146 17.59 39.02 -7.49
C ASP A 146 17.30 38.26 -6.16
N THR A 147 18.39 37.77 -5.57
CA THR A 147 18.41 36.92 -4.38
C THR A 147 18.86 37.71 -3.15
N SER A 148 17.94 38.30 -2.37
CA SER A 148 18.25 38.59 -0.97
C SER A 148 17.02 38.77 -0.09
N SER A 149 17.10 38.20 1.12
CA SER A 149 16.18 38.29 2.28
C SER A 149 15.28 37.07 2.50
N ARG A 150 15.82 36.07 3.23
CA ARG A 150 15.03 34.98 3.82
C ARG A 150 14.15 35.52 4.96
N SER A 151 12.91 35.90 4.63
CA SER A 151 11.88 36.29 5.60
C SER A 151 11.18 35.06 6.21
N GLY A 152 10.49 35.24 7.34
CA GLY A 152 9.69 34.19 7.99
C GLY A 152 8.56 33.62 7.10
N GLU A 153 8.13 34.38 6.09
CA GLU A 153 7.18 33.92 5.06
C GLU A 153 7.81 32.90 4.11
N GLN A 154 9.09 33.08 3.75
CA GLN A 154 9.82 32.10 2.95
C GLN A 154 10.03 30.79 3.71
N GLU A 155 10.21 30.85 5.04
CA GLU A 155 10.26 29.65 5.89
C GLU A 155 8.90 28.93 5.97
N GLN A 156 7.78 29.66 6.05
CA GLN A 156 6.43 29.08 6.02
C GLN A 156 6.08 28.45 4.66
N LEU A 157 6.43 29.11 3.55
CA LEU A 157 6.23 28.56 2.20
C LEU A 157 7.06 27.29 1.99
N LEU A 158 8.32 27.29 2.42
CA LEU A 158 9.16 26.09 2.40
C LEU A 158 8.51 24.96 3.22
N HIS A 159 8.03 25.25 4.43
CA HIS A 159 7.32 24.27 5.27
C HIS A 159 6.08 23.68 4.58
N GLN A 160 5.27 24.51 3.94
CA GLN A 160 4.08 24.07 3.22
C GLN A 160 4.46 23.20 2.01
N THR A 161 5.43 23.64 1.21
CA THR A 161 5.96 22.89 0.07
C THR A 161 6.56 21.54 0.50
N PHE A 162 7.31 21.48 1.61
CA PHE A 162 7.86 20.23 2.13
C PHE A 162 6.77 19.27 2.62
N GLY A 163 5.73 19.77 3.28
CA GLY A 163 4.57 18.98 3.67
C GLY A 163 3.90 18.33 2.46
N SER A 164 3.69 19.11 1.39
CA SER A 164 3.15 18.60 0.13
C SER A 164 4.07 17.58 -0.54
N VAL A 165 5.39 17.79 -0.60
CA VAL A 165 6.33 16.81 -1.19
C VAL A 165 6.32 15.47 -0.45
N LEU A 166 6.20 15.48 0.89
CA LEU A 166 6.13 14.26 1.68
C LEU A 166 4.81 13.51 1.46
N GLU A 167 3.71 14.23 1.35
CA GLU A 167 2.41 13.67 0.98
C GLU A 167 2.47 12.99 -0.39
N ILE A 168 3.11 13.64 -1.36
CA ILE A 168 3.35 13.09 -2.70
C ILE A 168 4.21 11.83 -2.63
N GLY A 169 5.34 11.89 -1.93
CA GLY A 169 6.25 10.76 -1.81
C GLY A 169 5.59 9.56 -1.14
N TRP A 170 4.82 9.79 -0.07
CA TRP A 170 3.99 8.76 0.56
C TRP A 170 3.02 8.15 -0.44
N HIS A 171 2.38 8.98 -1.26
CA HIS A 171 1.47 8.49 -2.26
C HIS A 171 2.17 7.72 -3.40
N CYS A 172 3.36 8.11 -3.83
CA CYS A 172 4.12 7.30 -4.78
C CYS A 172 4.43 5.91 -4.20
N ILE A 173 4.83 5.84 -2.92
CA ILE A 173 5.15 4.57 -2.23
C ILE A 173 3.93 3.65 -2.17
N VAL A 174 2.80 4.17 -1.69
CA VAL A 174 1.57 3.38 -1.57
C VAL A 174 1.11 2.89 -2.96
N SER A 175 1.21 3.73 -4.00
CA SER A 175 0.83 3.36 -5.36
C SER A 175 1.71 2.25 -5.94
N ASP A 176 3.02 2.34 -5.71
CA ASP A 176 4.00 1.34 -6.13
C ASP A 176 3.79 -0.02 -5.43
N VAL A 177 3.52 0.01 -4.12
CA VAL A 177 3.15 -1.18 -3.35
C VAL A 177 1.85 -1.78 -3.91
N GLU A 178 0.83 -0.97 -4.17
CA GLU A 178 -0.44 -1.45 -4.73
C GLU A 178 -0.23 -2.17 -6.07
N ALA A 179 0.49 -1.54 -7.00
CA ALA A 179 0.76 -2.12 -8.32
C ALA A 179 1.48 -3.47 -8.19
N THR A 180 2.52 -3.53 -7.35
CA THR A 180 3.30 -4.74 -7.10
C THR A 180 2.45 -5.86 -6.52
N ILE A 181 1.62 -5.56 -5.53
CA ILE A 181 0.79 -6.57 -4.86
C ILE A 181 -0.33 -7.06 -5.78
N ARG A 182 -0.97 -6.18 -6.56
CA ARG A 182 -1.96 -6.59 -7.56
C ARG A 182 -1.34 -7.51 -8.62
N GLY A 183 -0.15 -7.17 -9.12
CA GLY A 183 0.60 -8.00 -10.06
C GLY A 183 0.97 -9.37 -9.48
N ALA A 184 1.40 -9.41 -8.22
CA ALA A 184 1.69 -10.66 -7.51
C ALA A 184 0.44 -11.54 -7.33
N CYS A 185 -0.69 -10.95 -6.90
CA CYS A 185 -1.97 -11.64 -6.79
C CYS A 185 -2.46 -12.19 -8.14
N PHE A 186 -2.31 -11.41 -9.22
CA PHE A 186 -2.66 -11.87 -10.56
C PHE A 186 -1.86 -13.12 -10.93
N LYS A 187 -0.53 -13.08 -10.79
CA LYS A 187 0.36 -14.21 -11.07
C LYS A 187 -0.01 -15.44 -10.24
N LEU A 188 -0.27 -15.26 -8.93
CA LEU A 188 -0.63 -16.33 -8.01
C LEU A 188 -1.98 -16.99 -8.34
N LEU A 189 -3.01 -16.17 -8.62
CA LEU A 189 -4.40 -16.61 -8.77
C LEU A 189 -4.75 -16.99 -10.22
N LYS A 190 -3.90 -16.65 -11.19
CA LYS A 190 -4.06 -17.03 -12.60
C LYS A 190 -3.02 -18.04 -13.08
N ASP A 191 -2.15 -18.50 -12.20
CA ASP A 191 -1.18 -19.58 -12.43
C ASP A 191 -1.85 -20.81 -13.09
N SER A 192 -1.51 -21.09 -14.34
CA SER A 192 -2.06 -22.21 -15.10
C SER A 192 -1.33 -23.53 -14.84
N ALA A 193 -0.18 -23.50 -14.16
CA ALA A 193 0.60 -24.69 -13.82
C ALA A 193 -0.04 -25.50 -12.67
N VAL A 194 -1.01 -24.93 -11.95
CA VAL A 194 -1.70 -25.58 -10.83
C VAL A 194 -3.19 -25.77 -11.10
N SER A 195 -3.78 -26.74 -10.40
CA SER A 195 -5.20 -27.01 -10.51
C SER A 195 -6.05 -25.82 -10.05
N THR A 196 -7.26 -25.73 -10.58
CA THR A 196 -8.23 -24.72 -10.18
C THR A 196 -8.60 -24.83 -8.69
N LEU A 197 -8.66 -26.06 -8.16
CA LEU A 197 -8.91 -26.28 -6.73
C LEU A 197 -7.79 -25.68 -5.86
N GLN A 198 -6.53 -25.82 -6.27
CA GLN A 198 -5.40 -25.21 -5.55
C GLN A 198 -5.49 -23.69 -5.59
N ARG A 199 -5.85 -23.08 -6.72
CA ARG A 199 -6.06 -21.63 -6.83
C ARG A 199 -7.20 -21.12 -5.94
N ASP A 200 -8.32 -21.85 -5.86
CA ASP A 200 -9.42 -21.52 -4.94
C ASP A 200 -8.97 -21.56 -3.49
N ARG A 201 -8.13 -22.52 -3.12
CA ARG A 201 -7.57 -22.61 -1.76
C ARG A 201 -6.60 -21.46 -1.48
N ARG A 202 -5.71 -21.13 -2.43
CA ARG A 202 -4.85 -19.94 -2.34
C ARG A 202 -5.67 -18.69 -2.13
N ALA A 203 -6.75 -18.50 -2.88
CA ALA A 203 -7.67 -17.36 -2.72
C ALA A 203 -8.33 -17.34 -1.32
N LYS A 204 -8.78 -18.48 -0.78
CA LYS A 204 -9.34 -18.54 0.58
C LYS A 204 -8.31 -18.18 1.66
N ASN A 205 -7.09 -18.69 1.56
CA ASN A 205 -6.02 -18.34 2.50
C ASN A 205 -5.59 -16.88 2.35
N LEU A 206 -5.58 -16.34 1.14
CA LEU A 206 -5.29 -14.94 0.84
C LEU A 206 -6.37 -14.01 1.43
N LEU A 207 -7.64 -14.43 1.41
CA LEU A 207 -8.73 -13.70 2.06
C LEU A 207 -8.51 -13.59 3.57
N ILE A 208 -8.20 -14.70 4.24
CA ILE A 208 -7.90 -14.73 5.69
C ILE A 208 -6.70 -13.83 6.02
N MET A 209 -5.64 -13.91 5.21
CA MET A 209 -4.46 -13.06 5.36
C MET A 209 -4.82 -11.58 5.21
N GLY A 210 -5.66 -11.25 4.23
CA GLY A 210 -6.20 -9.90 4.03
C GLY A 210 -6.94 -9.36 5.24
N GLU A 211 -7.78 -10.19 5.88
CA GLU A 211 -8.52 -9.83 7.09
C GLU A 211 -7.59 -9.57 8.29
N ILE A 212 -6.58 -10.44 8.49
CA ILE A 212 -5.60 -10.28 9.58
C ILE A 212 -4.79 -9.00 9.38
N PHE A 213 -4.25 -8.78 8.17
CA PHE A 213 -3.43 -7.60 7.85
C PHE A 213 -4.22 -6.30 8.02
N GLN A 214 -5.49 -6.33 7.65
CA GLN A 214 -6.40 -5.21 7.87
C GLN A 214 -6.71 -4.93 9.33
N ALA A 215 -6.82 -5.96 10.16
CA ALA A 215 -7.07 -5.82 11.60
C ALA A 215 -5.83 -5.34 12.35
N SER A 216 -4.63 -5.71 11.88
CA SER A 216 -3.34 -5.25 12.44
C SER A 216 -2.85 -3.93 11.87
N GLY A 217 -3.49 -3.42 10.81
CA GLY A 217 -3.11 -2.19 10.12
C GLY A 217 -3.75 -0.93 10.70
N GLN A 218 -3.27 0.22 10.23
CA GLN A 218 -3.79 1.55 10.56
C GLN A 218 -4.31 2.25 9.29
N PRO A 219 -5.11 3.33 9.42
CA PRO A 219 -5.44 4.17 8.27
C PRO A 219 -4.18 4.69 7.56
N PRO A 220 -4.17 4.84 6.23
CA PRO A 220 -3.01 5.32 5.49
C PRO A 220 -2.43 6.66 6.00
N GLU A 221 -3.29 7.53 6.53
CA GLU A 221 -2.96 8.87 7.01
C GLU A 221 -2.08 8.82 8.27
N ALA A 222 -2.18 7.74 9.05
CA ALA A 222 -1.42 7.57 10.28
C ALA A 222 0.10 7.47 10.02
N GLY A 223 0.50 6.85 8.89
CA GLY A 223 1.89 6.71 8.48
C GLY A 223 2.50 8.06 8.06
N LEU A 224 1.77 8.83 7.25
CA LEU A 224 2.20 10.18 6.85
C LEU A 224 2.36 11.10 8.08
N ALA A 225 1.38 11.08 8.99
CA ALA A 225 1.43 11.86 10.22
C ALA A 225 2.63 11.47 11.11
N GLU A 226 3.00 10.19 11.15
CA GLU A 226 4.20 9.75 11.88
C GLU A 226 5.48 10.34 11.26
N ILE A 227 5.62 10.28 9.94
CA ILE A 227 6.79 10.84 9.22
C ILE A 227 6.90 12.35 9.46
N LEU A 228 5.79 13.07 9.30
CA LEU A 228 5.76 14.52 9.53
C LEU A 228 6.18 14.88 10.95
N ASN A 229 5.65 14.17 11.96
CA ASN A 229 6.01 14.41 13.36
C ASN A 229 7.50 14.14 13.65
N LYS A 230 8.06 13.04 13.12
CA LYS A 230 9.50 12.72 13.30
C LYS A 230 10.40 13.79 12.67
N LEU A 231 10.01 14.31 11.50
CA LEU A 231 10.75 15.38 10.84
C LEU A 231 10.67 16.71 11.61
N LEU A 232 9.50 17.04 12.15
CA LEU A 232 9.35 18.23 13.00
C LEU A 232 10.21 18.13 14.27
N GLN A 233 10.24 16.96 14.91
CA GLN A 233 11.11 16.70 16.07
C GLN A 233 12.59 16.81 15.70
N PHE A 234 12.99 16.26 14.56
CA PHE A 234 14.36 16.39 14.07
C PHE A 234 14.76 17.86 13.85
N LYS A 235 13.89 18.65 13.21
CA LYS A 235 14.12 20.10 13.02
C LYS A 235 14.24 20.84 14.35
N GLN A 236 13.43 20.50 15.36
CA GLN A 236 13.52 21.09 16.69
C GLN A 236 14.84 20.77 17.40
N SER A 237 15.36 19.55 17.22
CA SER A 237 16.65 19.12 17.79
C SER A 237 17.86 19.82 17.16
N MET A 238 17.71 20.36 15.95
CA MET A 238 18.75 21.09 15.22
C MET A 238 18.78 22.60 15.52
N LYS A 239 17.84 23.12 16.34
CA LYS A 239 17.84 24.54 16.72
C LYS A 239 18.90 24.77 17.81
N PRO A 240 19.93 25.63 17.58
CA PRO A 240 20.97 25.86 18.59
C PRO A 240 20.39 26.47 19.86
N PRO A 241 21.00 26.23 21.04
CA PRO A 241 20.52 26.79 22.30
C PRO A 241 20.48 28.31 22.20
N GLN A 242 19.32 28.90 22.47
CA GLN A 242 19.19 30.34 22.57
C GLN A 242 19.99 30.81 23.78
N HIS A 243 21.09 31.53 23.55
CA HIS A 243 21.76 32.27 24.61
C HIS A 243 20.75 33.29 25.15
N THR A 244 20.24 33.04 26.35
CA THR A 244 19.60 34.04 27.20
C THR A 244 20.63 35.12 27.48
N SER A 245 20.59 36.21 26.71
CA SER A 245 21.26 37.45 27.08
C SER A 245 20.49 38.04 28.27
N ALA A 246 20.90 37.66 29.47
CA ALA A 246 20.58 38.41 30.67
C ALA A 246 21.54 39.61 30.73
N ALA A 247 21.01 40.80 30.45
CA ALA A 247 21.50 42.10 30.93
C ALA A 247 20.41 43.14 30.71
#